data_AF-A0A7C5H3L7-F1
#
_entry.id   AF-A0A7C5H3L7-F1
#
_cell.length_a   1.000
_cell.length_b   1.000
_cell.length_c   1.000
_cell.angle_alpha   90.00
_cell.angle_beta   90.00
_cell.angle_gamma   90.00
#
_symmetry.space_group_name_H-M   'P 1'
#
loop_
_entity.id
_entity.type
_entity.pdbx_description
1 polymer ?
#
loop_
_entity_poly.entity_id
_entity_poly.type
_entity_poly.pdbx_seq_one_letter_code
_entity_poly.pdbx_strand_id
1 'polypeptide(L)'
;MNEVSDGSRLQELFADFLGSADSLRVYHGDSLVFCSEKDGLLPLLEYARTVSRDYTGVVVFDKVVGRAAALLCIKVGSRAVYSPLGSELAARVLDEYGVKYRLERLVPFITAADGSDMCPMERLSLDKEPEEFYQVLVRAFPGQGAN
;
A
#
# COMPACT_ATOMS: atom_id res chain seq x y z
N MET A 1 -4.50 -29.75 0.47
CA MET A 1 -3.14 -29.47 -0.05
C MET A 1 -3.27 -28.39 -1.13
N ASN A 2 -3.28 -27.10 -0.77
CA ASN A 2 -3.41 -26.00 -1.75
C ASN A 2 -2.72 -24.68 -1.31
N GLU A 3 -1.93 -24.66 -0.23
CA GLU A 3 -1.30 -23.41 0.25
C GLU A 3 0.08 -23.13 -0.34
N VAL A 4 0.73 -24.11 -0.98
CA VAL A 4 2.10 -23.97 -1.50
C VAL A 4 2.13 -23.20 -2.84
N SER A 5 1.04 -23.21 -3.61
CA SER A 5 0.99 -22.63 -4.96
C SER A 5 0.72 -21.12 -5.00
N ASP A 6 -0.04 -20.57 -4.05
CA ASP A 6 -0.36 -19.13 -4.00
C ASP A 6 0.90 -18.31 -3.63
N GLY A 7 1.75 -18.84 -2.75
CA GLY A 7 2.98 -18.18 -2.31
C GLY A 7 4.08 -18.08 -3.38
N SER A 8 4.23 -19.08 -4.25
CA SER A 8 5.21 -19.03 -5.35
C SER A 8 4.79 -18.03 -6.43
N ARG A 9 3.49 -17.99 -6.75
CA ARG A 9 2.96 -17.09 -7.77
C ARG A 9 3.05 -15.62 -7.37
N LEU A 10 2.74 -15.29 -6.12
CA LEU A 10 2.88 -13.93 -5.60
C LEU A 10 4.34 -13.46 -5.61
N GLN A 11 5.31 -14.36 -5.42
CA GLN A 11 6.73 -14.02 -5.52
C GLN A 11 7.15 -13.68 -6.95
N GLU A 12 6.66 -14.43 -7.95
CA GLU A 12 6.91 -14.13 -9.37
C GLU A 12 6.31 -12.78 -9.75
N LEU A 13 5.03 -12.54 -9.39
CA LEU A 13 4.37 -11.26 -9.67
C LEU A 13 5.06 -10.09 -8.99
N PHE A 14 5.59 -10.30 -7.78
CA PHE A 14 6.35 -9.28 -7.06
C PHE A 14 7.70 -9.00 -7.71
N ALA A 15 8.42 -10.04 -8.18
CA ALA A 15 9.66 -9.84 -8.94
C ALA A 15 9.41 -9.08 -10.26
N ASP A 16 8.33 -9.42 -10.98
CA ASP A 16 7.90 -8.69 -12.18
C ASP A 16 7.55 -7.23 -11.89
N PHE A 17 6.93 -6.97 -10.72
CA PHE A 17 6.64 -5.61 -10.25
C PHE A 17 7.92 -4.82 -9.99
N LEU A 18 8.92 -5.41 -9.31
CA LEU A 18 10.19 -4.74 -9.01
C LEU A 18 10.96 -4.36 -10.29
N GLY A 19 10.83 -5.13 -11.37
CA GLY A 19 11.40 -4.83 -12.68
C GLY A 19 10.64 -3.81 -13.51
N SER A 20 9.49 -3.30 -13.03
CA SER A 20 8.58 -2.44 -13.79
C SER A 20 8.66 -0.96 -13.42
N ALA A 21 8.10 -0.11 -14.28
CA ALA A 21 7.93 1.31 -14.00
C ALA A 21 6.90 1.58 -12.89
N ASP A 22 5.93 0.69 -12.72
CA ASP A 22 4.83 0.85 -11.76
C ASP A 22 5.35 1.09 -10.34
N SER A 23 4.79 2.09 -9.67
CA SER A 23 5.01 2.36 -8.25
C SER A 23 4.07 1.54 -7.38
N LEU A 24 2.92 1.14 -7.94
CA LEU A 24 1.92 0.34 -7.27
C LEU A 24 1.20 -0.61 -8.22
N ARG A 25 0.95 -1.84 -7.76
CA ARG A 25 0.05 -2.81 -8.40
C ARG A 25 -0.89 -3.41 -7.38
N VAL A 26 -2.15 -3.63 -7.76
CA VAL A 26 -3.14 -4.33 -6.95
C VAL A 26 -3.63 -5.54 -7.71
N TYR A 27 -3.61 -6.69 -7.04
CA TYR A 27 -4.04 -7.97 -7.58
C TYR A 27 -5.24 -8.52 -6.80
N HIS A 28 -6.16 -9.15 -7.52
CA HIS A 28 -7.21 -9.97 -6.92
C HIS A 28 -7.09 -11.39 -7.49
N GLY A 29 -6.63 -12.33 -6.66
CA GLY A 29 -6.09 -13.60 -7.16
C GLY A 29 -4.86 -13.36 -8.04
N ASP A 30 -4.85 -13.91 -9.25
CA ASP A 30 -3.78 -13.74 -10.24
C ASP A 30 -4.00 -12.56 -11.20
N SER A 31 -5.13 -11.88 -11.09
CA SER A 31 -5.52 -10.79 -12.00
C SER A 31 -5.04 -9.44 -11.48
N LEU A 32 -4.29 -8.71 -12.31
CA LEU A 32 -3.96 -7.30 -12.08
C LEU A 32 -5.23 -6.45 -12.25
N VAL A 33 -5.73 -5.84 -11.17
CA VAL A 33 -6.95 -5.03 -11.19
C VAL A 33 -6.67 -3.54 -11.18
N PHE A 34 -5.47 -3.12 -10.77
CA PHE A 34 -5.05 -1.73 -10.79
C PHE A 34 -3.52 -1.64 -10.84
N CYS A 35 -3.00 -0.65 -11.57
CA CYS A 35 -1.59 -0.29 -11.56
C CYS A 35 -1.44 1.23 -11.72
N SER A 36 -0.31 1.76 -11.25
CA SER A 36 0.03 3.17 -11.41
C SER A 36 1.53 3.37 -11.35
N GLU A 37 2.00 4.42 -12.04
CA GLU A 37 3.38 4.92 -11.99
C GLU A 37 3.49 6.19 -11.13
N LYS A 38 2.40 6.67 -10.52
CA LYS A 38 2.39 7.91 -9.73
C LYS A 38 3.12 7.73 -8.39
N ASP A 39 3.66 8.81 -7.85
CA ASP A 39 4.43 8.76 -6.61
C ASP A 39 3.56 8.85 -5.35
N GLY A 40 4.15 8.39 -4.24
CA GLY A 40 3.61 8.52 -2.89
C GLY A 40 2.28 7.77 -2.71
N LEU A 41 1.34 8.40 -2.01
CA LEU A 41 0.05 7.79 -1.69
C LEU A 41 -1.02 7.95 -2.78
N LEU A 42 -0.72 8.69 -3.85
CA LEU A 42 -1.70 8.99 -4.89
C LEU A 42 -2.25 7.72 -5.57
N PRO A 43 -1.42 6.71 -5.95
CA PRO A 43 -1.94 5.45 -6.47
C PRO A 43 -2.93 4.75 -5.54
N LEU A 44 -2.59 4.63 -4.25
CA LEU A 44 -3.45 3.99 -3.25
C LEU A 44 -4.75 4.76 -3.04
N LEU A 45 -4.69 6.08 -2.99
CA LEU A 45 -5.87 6.92 -2.82
C LEU A 45 -6.79 6.85 -4.04
N GLU A 46 -6.22 6.82 -5.25
CA GLU A 46 -6.98 6.62 -6.48
C GLU A 46 -7.66 5.26 -6.50
N TYR A 47 -6.92 4.19 -6.22
CA TYR A 47 -7.47 2.84 -6.10
C TYR A 47 -8.61 2.78 -5.06
N ALA A 48 -8.40 3.39 -3.88
CA ALA A 48 -9.39 3.47 -2.81
C ALA A 48 -10.69 4.16 -3.26
N ARG A 49 -10.62 5.13 -4.17
CA ARG A 49 -11.77 5.89 -4.67
C ARG A 49 -12.51 5.20 -5.81
N THR A 50 -11.79 4.53 -6.72
CA THR A 50 -12.35 4.12 -8.02
C THR A 50 -12.68 2.65 -8.11
N VAL A 51 -11.80 1.78 -7.60
CA VAL A 51 -11.87 0.32 -7.86
C VAL A 51 -12.05 -0.50 -6.59
N SER A 52 -11.66 0.03 -5.42
CA SER A 52 -11.64 -0.74 -4.16
C SER A 52 -12.96 -1.37 -3.76
N ARG A 53 -14.11 -0.80 -4.15
CA ARG A 53 -15.44 -1.31 -3.77
C ARG A 53 -15.80 -2.64 -4.44
N ASP A 54 -15.13 -2.97 -5.54
CA ASP A 54 -15.43 -4.15 -6.35
C ASP A 54 -14.66 -5.39 -5.90
N TYR A 55 -13.69 -5.23 -4.99
CA TYR A 55 -12.79 -6.31 -4.57
C TYR A 55 -12.61 -6.35 -3.06
N THR A 56 -12.47 -7.56 -2.51
CA THR A 56 -12.08 -7.77 -1.12
C THR A 56 -10.94 -8.78 -1.07
N GLY A 57 -10.02 -8.63 -0.11
CA GLY A 57 -8.88 -9.52 0.02
C GLY A 57 -7.86 -9.38 -1.11
N VAL A 58 -7.62 -8.15 -1.56
CA VAL A 58 -6.61 -7.87 -2.59
C VAL A 58 -5.18 -7.98 -2.08
N VAL A 59 -4.23 -8.21 -2.97
CA VAL A 59 -2.80 -8.11 -2.68
C VAL A 59 -2.27 -6.83 -3.27
N VAL A 60 -1.61 -6.02 -2.45
CA VAL A 60 -1.01 -4.74 -2.86
C VAL A 60 0.50 -4.88 -2.92
N PHE A 61 1.08 -4.51 -4.05
CA PHE A 61 2.51 -4.32 -4.21
C PHE A 61 2.80 -2.83 -4.33
N ASP A 62 3.73 -2.34 -3.52
CA ASP A 62 4.11 -0.93 -3.48
C ASP A 62 5.64 -0.82 -3.29
N LYS A 63 6.29 0.13 -3.96
CA LYS A 63 7.74 0.32 -3.85
C LYS A 63 8.17 0.78 -2.46
N VAL A 64 7.32 1.52 -1.73
CA VAL A 64 7.64 2.01 -0.38
C VAL A 64 6.40 2.00 0.51
N VAL A 65 6.41 1.14 1.54
CA VAL A 65 5.27 1.00 2.47
C VAL A 65 5.58 1.61 3.83
N GLY A 66 5.16 2.85 4.01
CA GLY A 66 5.08 3.51 5.31
C GLY A 66 3.76 3.24 6.05
N ARG A 67 3.64 3.67 7.31
CA ARG A 67 2.39 3.58 8.10
C ARG A 67 1.22 4.20 7.35
N ALA A 68 1.44 5.32 6.67
CA ALA A 68 0.40 5.98 5.89
C ALA A 68 -0.14 5.11 4.74
N ALA A 69 0.76 4.45 4.00
CA ALA A 69 0.39 3.51 2.94
C ALA A 69 -0.31 2.27 3.52
N ALA A 70 0.19 1.76 4.66
CA ALA A 70 -0.40 0.63 5.35
C ALA A 70 -1.85 0.89 5.79
N LEU A 71 -2.15 2.07 6.36
CA LEU A 71 -3.52 2.45 6.71
C LEU A 71 -4.45 2.45 5.49
N LEU A 72 -3.98 2.91 4.33
CA LEU A 72 -4.76 2.84 3.09
C LEU A 72 -4.94 1.40 2.60
N CYS A 73 -3.92 0.56 2.68
CA CYS A 73 -4.01 -0.85 2.33
C CYS A 73 -5.05 -1.58 3.19
N ILE A 74 -5.09 -1.29 4.50
CA ILE A 74 -6.10 -1.80 5.42
C ILE A 74 -7.48 -1.29 5.02
N LYS A 75 -7.61 0.01 4.76
CA LYS A 75 -8.87 0.65 4.36
C LYS A 75 -9.50 0.01 3.11
N VAL A 76 -8.69 -0.38 2.14
CA VAL A 76 -9.15 -1.04 0.90
C VAL A 76 -9.33 -2.56 1.03
N GLY A 77 -9.21 -3.11 2.25
CA GLY A 77 -9.46 -4.53 2.50
C GLY A 77 -8.38 -5.46 1.92
N SER A 78 -7.12 -5.03 1.95
CA SER A 78 -6.00 -5.84 1.48
C SER A 78 -5.81 -7.07 2.39
N ARG A 79 -5.62 -8.25 1.78
CA ARG A 79 -5.21 -9.47 2.50
C ARG A 79 -3.70 -9.52 2.75
N ALA A 80 -2.93 -8.92 1.85
CA ALA A 80 -1.47 -8.91 1.94
C ALA A 80 -0.84 -7.69 1.26
N VAL A 81 0.29 -7.23 1.79
CA VAL A 81 1.08 -6.10 1.26
C VAL A 81 2.53 -6.53 1.04
N TYR A 82 3.09 -6.25 -0.13
CA TYR A 82 4.49 -6.52 -0.45
C TYR A 82 5.22 -5.25 -0.80
N SER A 83 6.46 -5.11 -0.31
CA SER A 83 7.31 -3.98 -0.63
C SER A 83 8.80 -4.32 -0.48
N PRO A 84 9.68 -3.78 -1.33
CA PRO A 84 11.11 -3.87 -1.12
C PRO A 84 11.58 -3.02 0.06
N LEU A 85 10.80 -2.01 0.46
CA LEU A 85 11.11 -1.12 1.58
C LEU A 85 9.85 -0.78 2.38
N GLY A 86 9.82 -1.13 3.66
CA GLY A 86 8.77 -0.70 4.58
C GLY A 86 9.30 -0.09 5.86
N SER A 87 8.40 0.56 6.63
CA SER A 87 8.73 1.03 7.97
C SER A 87 8.29 0.08 9.08
N GLU A 88 8.95 0.12 10.22
CA GLU A 88 8.49 -0.56 11.44
C GLU A 88 7.08 -0.12 11.84
N LEU A 89 6.77 1.17 11.65
CA LEU A 89 5.44 1.72 11.90
C LEU A 89 4.37 1.09 10.99
N ALA A 90 4.74 0.78 9.75
CA ALA A 90 3.88 0.06 8.80
C ALA A 90 3.68 -1.39 9.23
N ALA A 91 4.76 -2.11 9.53
CA ALA A 91 4.70 -3.51 9.97
C ALA A 91 3.79 -3.65 11.21
N ARG A 92 3.96 -2.78 12.21
CA ARG A 92 3.15 -2.79 13.44
C ARG A 92 1.66 -2.63 13.18
N VAL A 93 1.26 -1.68 12.33
CA VAL A 93 -0.16 -1.46 12.05
C VAL A 93 -0.75 -2.54 11.16
N LEU A 94 0.03 -3.12 10.24
CA LEU A 94 -0.41 -4.26 9.44
C LEU A 94 -0.65 -5.49 10.33
N ASP A 95 0.25 -5.76 11.29
CA ASP A 95 0.10 -6.83 12.28
C ASP A 95 -1.13 -6.61 13.17
N GLU A 96 -1.31 -5.38 13.69
CA GLU A 96 -2.46 -5.01 14.53
C GLU A 96 -3.81 -5.29 13.83
N TYR A 97 -3.86 -5.05 12.53
CA TYR A 97 -5.04 -5.25 11.69
C TYR A 97 -5.12 -6.63 11.02
N GLY A 98 -4.16 -7.52 11.29
CA GLY A 98 -4.14 -8.89 10.73
C GLY A 98 -3.90 -8.96 9.22
N VAL A 99 -3.29 -7.93 8.63
CA VAL A 99 -2.91 -7.91 7.22
C VAL A 99 -1.51 -8.53 7.06
N LYS A 100 -1.40 -9.57 6.24
CA LYS A 100 -0.10 -10.20 5.97
C LYS A 100 0.83 -9.22 5.26
N TYR A 101 2.13 -9.30 5.51
CA TYR A 101 3.08 -8.48 4.76
C TYR A 101 4.40 -9.18 4.46
N ARG A 102 5.06 -8.69 3.41
CA ARG A 102 6.44 -8.99 3.08
C ARG A 102 7.17 -7.68 2.80
N LEU A 103 8.04 -7.28 3.71
CA LEU A 103 8.85 -6.07 3.60
C LEU A 103 10.32 -6.52 3.54
N GLU A 104 10.99 -6.36 2.41
CA GLU A 104 12.36 -6.89 2.24
C GLU A 104 13.37 -6.15 3.11
N ARG A 105 13.22 -4.82 3.22
CA ARG A 105 13.97 -3.99 4.16
C ARG A 105 13.02 -3.23 5.07
N LEU A 106 13.39 -3.16 6.35
CA LEU A 106 12.69 -2.39 7.36
C LEU A 106 13.54 -1.22 7.84
N VAL A 107 12.93 -0.05 7.93
CA VAL A 107 13.50 1.16 8.54
C VAL A 107 12.59 1.64 9.67
N PRO A 108 13.07 2.42 10.65
CA PRO A 108 12.20 2.90 11.73
C PRO A 108 10.97 3.68 11.23
N PHE A 109 11.16 4.54 10.24
CA PHE A 109 10.12 5.32 9.57
C PHE A 109 10.55 5.72 8.16
N ILE A 110 9.58 5.99 7.28
CA ILE A 110 9.85 6.51 5.94
C ILE A 110 10.25 7.99 6.05
N THR A 111 11.37 8.37 5.45
CA THR A 111 11.86 9.75 5.38
C THR A 111 11.29 10.49 4.17
N ALA A 112 11.32 11.81 4.22
CA ALA A 112 11.06 12.65 3.05
C ALA A 112 12.11 12.42 1.94
N ALA A 113 11.80 12.86 0.72
CA ALA A 113 12.65 12.66 -0.44
C ALA A 113 14.03 13.34 -0.32
N ASP A 114 14.14 14.39 0.49
CA ASP A 114 15.39 15.07 0.83
C ASP A 114 16.19 14.36 1.94
N GLY A 115 15.63 13.32 2.55
CA GLY A 115 16.26 12.54 3.62
C GLY A 115 16.35 13.27 4.96
N SER A 116 15.78 14.47 5.08
CA SER A 116 15.98 15.35 6.24
C SER A 116 15.24 14.85 7.49
N ASP A 117 14.02 14.36 7.30
CA ASP A 117 13.08 14.09 8.38
C ASP A 117 12.04 13.03 7.99
N MET A 118 11.23 12.61 8.96
CA MET A 118 10.06 11.75 8.73
C MET A 118 9.13 12.36 7.66
N CYS A 119 8.70 11.53 6.70
CA CYS A 119 7.76 11.91 5.66
C CYS A 119 6.49 12.55 6.28
N PRO A 120 5.99 13.68 5.76
CA PRO A 120 4.81 14.34 6.30
C PRO A 120 3.57 13.43 6.40
N MET A 121 3.41 12.52 5.43
CA MET A 121 2.29 11.57 5.43
C MET A 121 2.46 10.49 6.52
N GLU A 122 3.68 10.00 6.72
CA GLU A 122 4.01 9.06 7.79
C GLU A 122 3.68 9.67 9.15
N ARG A 123 4.10 10.93 9.37
CA ARG A 123 3.82 11.67 10.60
C ARG A 123 2.32 11.91 10.81
N LEU A 124 1.60 12.27 9.75
CA LEU A 124 0.16 12.51 9.79
C LEU A 124 -0.63 11.25 10.22
N SER A 125 -0.10 10.07 9.90
CA SER A 125 -0.72 8.77 10.13
C SER A 125 -0.53 8.18 11.55
N LEU A 126 0.35 8.76 12.38
CA LEU A 126 0.74 8.16 13.68
C LEU A 126 -0.47 7.90 14.59
N ASP A 127 -1.34 8.89 14.76
CA ASP A 127 -2.49 8.83 15.68
C ASP A 127 -3.82 8.69 14.93
N LYS A 128 -3.86 7.87 13.88
CA LYS A 128 -5.07 7.69 13.06
C LYS A 128 -5.35 6.23 12.77
N GLU A 129 -6.64 5.94 12.79
CA GLU A 129 -7.20 4.69 12.28
C GLU A 129 -7.37 4.75 10.74
N PRO A 130 -7.49 3.61 10.05
CA PRO A 130 -7.57 3.54 8.58
C PRO A 130 -8.64 4.43 7.96
N GLU A 131 -9.86 4.43 8.53
CA GLU A 131 -10.96 5.27 8.02
C GLU A 131 -10.69 6.76 8.26
N GLU A 132 -10.21 7.13 9.45
CA GLU A 132 -9.90 8.52 9.76
C GLU A 132 -8.81 9.07 8.85
N PHE A 133 -7.73 8.31 8.64
CA PHE A 133 -6.65 8.69 7.76
C PHE A 133 -7.12 8.87 6.31
N TYR A 134 -7.94 7.95 5.81
CA TYR A 134 -8.54 8.06 4.48
C TYR A 134 -9.38 9.34 4.35
N GLN A 135 -10.23 9.66 5.32
CA GLN A 135 -11.03 10.89 5.29
C GLN A 135 -10.17 12.16 5.29
N VAL A 136 -9.06 12.16 6.04
CA VAL A 136 -8.09 13.27 6.02
C VAL A 136 -7.48 13.43 4.63
N LEU A 137 -7.04 12.34 3.99
CA LEU A 137 -6.50 12.40 2.63
C LEU A 137 -7.54 12.84 1.61
N VAL A 138 -8.79 12.39 1.75
CA VAL A 138 -9.86 12.79 0.82
C VAL A 138 -10.10 14.29 0.86
N ARG A 139 -10.02 14.90 2.05
CA ARG A 139 -10.16 16.35 2.25
C ARG A 139 -8.93 17.13 1.78
N ALA A 140 -7.73 16.58 2.01
CA ALA A 140 -6.47 17.22 1.61
C ALA A 140 -6.23 17.17 0.10
N PHE A 141 -6.70 16.11 -0.56
CA PHE A 141 -6.57 15.87 -1.99
C PHE A 141 -7.96 15.65 -2.60
N PRO A 142 -8.85 16.67 -2.61
CA PRO A 142 -10.14 16.55 -3.29
C PRO A 142 -9.82 16.20 -4.74
N GLY A 143 -10.25 15.02 -5.18
CA GLY A 143 -9.83 14.50 -6.48
C GLY A 143 -10.05 15.56 -7.56
N GLN A 144 -9.09 15.72 -8.48
CA GLN A 144 -9.40 16.41 -9.73
C GLN A 144 -10.58 15.64 -10.33
N GLY A 145 -11.76 16.25 -10.31
CA GLY A 145 -12.93 15.68 -10.93
C GLY A 145 -12.55 15.31 -12.35
N ALA A 146 -12.90 14.09 -12.77
CA ALA A 146 -12.99 13.80 -14.19
C ALA A 146 -13.95 14.84 -14.78
N ASN A 147 -13.39 15.81 -15.49
CA ASN A 147 -14.11 16.65 -16.44
C ASN A 147 -14.07 15.94 -17.79
#